data_AF-A0A0K1PEJ3-F1
#
_entry.id   AF-A0A0K1PEJ3-F1
#
_cell.length_a   1.000
_cell.length_b   1.000
_cell.length_c   1.000
_cell.angle_alpha   90.00
_cell.angle_beta   90.00
_cell.angle_gamma   90.00
#
_symmetry.space_group_name_H-M   'P 1'
#
loop_
_entity.id
_entity.type
_entity.pdbx_description
1 polymer ?
#
loop_
_entity_poly.entity_id
_entity_poly.type
_entity_poly.pdbx_seq_one_letter_code
_entity_poly.pdbx_strand_id
1 'polypeptide(L)'
;MSQLAKIVLTAVAVIAVCFIAINKYNSTQEMYEYRLAKEQLRSEFLERAAPVRATGDAARYDDEVRSLFKWYFGELTRLYNRFPAYKGAEDKYLAELDQRKTGGQLKSAEYDAYKASYDQVREIWDLLRTGKYAPVLSAGDASLRLDFLEFEPATIDGAKGVKGRFVLWGAQRKRIEEKSGVGVQTRIDVQASFPDVQMKMAGTNGKPVAEAGFNMPSGPYVPYPEQKLEDFPPMAYIGSFAFPLVPFEADKVTIEAGAISRSASGNDVSGRFTWSMTVPAEWKLKEGQVWEGASHEEREELAEPAARRR
;
A
#
# COMPACT_ATOMS: atom_id res chain seq x y z
N MET A 1 45.38 -7.08 49.19
CA MET A 1 45.36 -7.75 47.87
C MET A 1 46.81 -7.94 47.42
N SER A 2 47.23 -9.18 47.16
CA SER A 2 48.60 -9.43 46.64
C SER A 2 48.78 -8.77 45.26
N GLN A 3 50.00 -8.40 44.90
CA GLN A 3 50.35 -7.87 43.56
C GLN A 3 49.81 -8.79 42.45
N LEU A 4 49.90 -10.10 42.67
CA LEU A 4 49.39 -11.14 41.78
C LEU A 4 47.87 -11.05 41.57
N ALA A 5 47.09 -10.78 42.63
CA ALA A 5 45.64 -10.61 42.53
C ALA A 5 45.24 -9.36 41.72
N LYS A 6 46.00 -8.26 41.81
CA LYS A 6 45.76 -7.06 41.01
C LYS A 6 46.02 -7.30 39.52
N ILE A 7 47.12 -7.99 39.19
CA ILE A 7 47.48 -8.34 37.81
C ILE A 7 46.40 -9.24 37.18
N VAL A 8 45.94 -10.26 37.92
CA VAL A 8 44.87 -11.16 37.45
C VAL A 8 43.57 -10.39 37.24
N LEU A 9 43.18 -9.51 38.16
CA LEU A 9 41.95 -8.71 38.03
C LEU A 9 42.02 -7.78 36.81
N THR A 10 43.15 -7.12 36.58
CA THR A 10 43.35 -6.26 35.40
C THR A 10 43.33 -7.06 34.10
N ALA A 11 43.97 -8.24 34.05
CA ALA A 11 43.94 -9.10 32.87
C ALA A 11 42.52 -9.57 32.53
N VAL A 12 41.73 -9.98 33.54
CA VAL A 12 40.32 -10.35 33.35
C VAL A 12 39.50 -9.17 32.84
N ALA A 13 39.71 -7.96 33.38
CA ALA A 13 39.02 -6.76 32.92
C ALA A 13 39.35 -6.42 31.44
N VAL A 14 40.61 -6.53 31.04
CA VAL A 14 41.03 -6.30 29.64
C VAL A 14 40.41 -7.34 28.71
N ILE A 15 40.42 -8.63 29.08
CA ILE A 15 39.80 -9.70 28.28
C ILE A 15 38.29 -9.44 28.14
N ALA A 16 37.60 -9.05 29.22
CA ALA A 16 36.18 -8.72 29.18
C ALA A 16 35.88 -7.54 28.23
N VAL A 17 36.68 -6.47 28.29
CA VAL A 17 36.54 -5.32 27.37
C VAL A 17 36.80 -5.72 25.92
N CYS A 18 37.85 -6.51 25.65
CA CYS A 18 38.12 -7.03 24.31
C CYS A 18 36.98 -7.92 23.80
N PHE A 19 36.43 -8.79 24.63
CA PHE A 19 35.29 -9.64 24.28
C PHE A 19 34.05 -8.81 23.94
N ILE A 20 33.72 -7.79 24.74
CA ILE A 20 32.61 -6.86 24.46
C ILE A 20 32.85 -6.10 23.15
N ALA A 21 34.07 -5.61 22.91
CA ALA A 21 34.42 -4.87 21.70
C ALA A 21 34.30 -5.75 20.44
N ILE A 22 34.80 -6.99 20.49
CA ILE A 22 34.69 -7.97 19.40
C ILE A 22 33.22 -8.32 19.15
N ASN A 23 32.45 -8.58 20.20
CA ASN A 23 31.02 -8.92 20.06
C ASN A 23 30.22 -7.76 19.46
N LYS A 24 30.49 -6.51 19.90
CA LYS A 24 29.88 -5.32 19.32
C LYS A 24 30.28 -5.11 17.86
N TYR A 25 31.55 -5.32 17.52
CA TYR A 25 32.04 -5.24 16.15
C TYR A 25 31.35 -6.27 15.26
N ASN A 26 31.30 -7.53 15.68
CA ASN A 26 30.65 -8.62 14.95
C ASN A 26 29.16 -8.36 14.76
N SER A 27 28.44 -7.94 15.80
CA SER A 27 27.01 -7.59 15.70
C SER A 27 26.77 -6.39 14.77
N THR A 28 27.69 -5.42 14.74
CA THR A 28 27.59 -4.27 13.84
C THR A 28 27.82 -4.70 12.39
N GLN A 29 28.83 -5.55 12.13
CA GLN A 29 29.08 -6.11 10.80
C GLN A 29 27.89 -6.94 10.31
N GLU A 30 27.38 -7.83 11.15
CA GLU A 30 26.20 -8.66 10.85
C GLU A 30 24.98 -7.79 10.50
N MET A 31 24.76 -6.68 11.21
CA MET A 31 23.71 -5.71 10.89
C MET A 31 23.89 -5.10 9.51
N TYR A 32 25.11 -4.70 9.14
CA TYR A 32 25.37 -4.14 7.82
C TYR A 32 25.17 -5.18 6.71
N GLU A 33 25.63 -6.41 6.92
CA GLU A 33 25.41 -7.51 5.98
C GLU A 33 23.92 -7.82 5.80
N TYR A 34 23.17 -7.89 6.91
CA TYR A 34 21.71 -8.10 6.87
C TYR A 34 21.02 -7.00 6.08
N ARG A 35 21.33 -5.72 6.37
CA ARG A 35 20.74 -4.57 5.67
C ARG A 35 21.06 -4.60 4.18
N LEU A 36 22.31 -4.88 3.82
CA LEU A 36 22.71 -4.99 2.42
C LEU A 36 21.96 -6.11 1.70
N ALA A 37 21.89 -7.30 2.29
CA ALA A 37 21.19 -8.43 1.71
C ALA A 37 19.67 -8.17 1.59
N LYS A 38 19.08 -7.46 2.55
CA LYS A 38 17.69 -7.02 2.49
C LYS A 38 17.43 -6.03 1.36
N GLU A 39 18.30 -5.04 1.17
CA GLU A 39 18.19 -4.09 0.05
C GLU A 39 18.39 -4.78 -1.31
N GLN A 40 19.29 -5.76 -1.39
CA GLN A 40 19.45 -6.59 -2.59
C GLN A 40 18.17 -7.36 -2.92
N LEU A 41 17.55 -7.99 -1.92
CA LEU A 41 16.28 -8.69 -2.09
C LEU A 41 15.16 -7.74 -2.55
N ARG A 42 15.09 -6.53 -1.98
CA ARG A 42 14.14 -5.50 -2.42
C ARG A 42 14.38 -5.12 -3.88
N SER A 43 15.64 -4.88 -4.28
CA SER A 43 15.99 -4.58 -5.67
C SER A 43 15.56 -5.70 -6.62
N GLU A 44 15.89 -6.95 -6.29
CA GLU A 44 15.55 -8.11 -7.12
C GLU A 44 14.03 -8.30 -7.20
N PHE A 45 13.30 -8.04 -6.12
CA PHE A 45 11.84 -8.02 -6.16
C PHE A 45 11.33 -6.97 -7.15
N LEU A 46 11.86 -5.75 -7.13
CA LEU A 46 11.42 -4.68 -8.03
C LEU A 46 11.63 -5.05 -9.50
N GLU A 47 12.76 -5.66 -9.82
CA GLU A 47 13.08 -6.16 -11.16
C GLU A 47 12.12 -7.27 -11.60
N ARG A 48 11.86 -8.26 -10.74
CA ARG A 48 10.94 -9.36 -11.02
C ARG A 48 9.48 -8.91 -11.08
N ALA A 49 9.10 -7.92 -10.29
CA ALA A 49 7.73 -7.42 -10.22
C ALA A 49 7.35 -6.55 -11.41
N ALA A 50 8.31 -5.89 -12.06
CA ALA A 50 8.04 -5.02 -13.22
C ALA A 50 7.31 -5.74 -14.37
N PRO A 51 7.77 -6.89 -14.90
CA PRO A 51 7.06 -7.59 -15.95
C PRO A 51 5.70 -8.14 -15.48
N VAL A 52 5.60 -8.62 -14.23
CA VAL A 52 4.34 -9.14 -13.66
C VAL A 52 3.26 -8.05 -13.60
N ARG A 53 3.63 -6.81 -13.23
CA ARG A 53 2.70 -5.67 -13.23
C ARG A 53 2.24 -5.29 -14.63
N ALA A 54 3.08 -5.47 -15.64
CA ALA A 54 2.76 -5.13 -17.03
C ALA A 54 1.85 -6.17 -17.73
N THR A 55 1.59 -7.33 -17.09
CA THR A 55 0.74 -8.39 -17.65
C THR A 55 -0.72 -7.93 -17.77
N GLY A 56 -1.21 -7.75 -19.00
CA GLY A 56 -2.60 -7.34 -19.25
C GLY A 56 -3.65 -8.44 -19.08
N ASP A 57 -3.24 -9.71 -19.12
CA ASP A 57 -4.13 -10.85 -18.91
C ASP A 57 -4.33 -11.12 -17.40
N ALA A 58 -5.58 -11.11 -16.94
CA ALA A 58 -5.90 -11.23 -15.52
C ALA A 58 -5.56 -12.62 -14.94
N ALA A 59 -5.86 -13.70 -15.67
CA ALA A 59 -5.59 -15.06 -15.19
C ALA A 59 -4.09 -15.33 -15.09
N ARG A 60 -3.33 -14.89 -16.11
CA ARG A 60 -1.88 -14.95 -16.10
C ARG A 60 -1.27 -14.10 -14.98
N TYR A 61 -1.83 -12.92 -14.72
CA TYR A 61 -1.36 -12.08 -13.62
C TYR A 61 -1.49 -12.79 -12.27
N ASP A 62 -2.62 -13.42 -12.00
CA ASP A 62 -2.85 -14.10 -10.71
C ASP A 62 -1.80 -15.20 -10.46
N ASP A 63 -1.44 -15.97 -11.48
CA ASP A 63 -0.41 -17.01 -11.39
C ASP A 63 1.00 -16.41 -11.20
N GLU A 64 1.33 -15.38 -11.98
CA GLU A 64 2.63 -14.71 -11.93
C GLU A 64 2.84 -13.98 -10.59
N VAL A 65 1.81 -13.30 -10.08
CA VAL A 65 1.89 -12.54 -8.83
C VAL A 65 2.00 -13.46 -7.62
N ARG A 66 1.27 -14.59 -7.59
CA ARG A 66 1.43 -15.62 -6.55
C ARG A 66 2.82 -16.23 -6.58
N SER A 67 3.35 -16.49 -7.79
CA SER A 67 4.71 -17.03 -7.97
C SER A 67 5.77 -16.05 -7.50
N LEU A 68 5.62 -14.76 -7.81
CA LEU A 68 6.48 -13.67 -7.35
C LEU A 68 6.51 -13.59 -5.82
N PHE A 69 5.35 -13.56 -5.17
CA PHE A 69 5.31 -13.47 -3.71
C PHE A 69 5.83 -14.75 -3.04
N LYS A 70 5.51 -15.93 -3.57
CA LYS A 70 6.10 -17.20 -3.07
C LYS A 70 7.63 -17.17 -3.11
N TRP A 71 8.21 -16.67 -4.20
CA TRP A 71 9.66 -16.48 -4.30
C TRP A 71 10.16 -15.49 -3.24
N TYR A 72 9.53 -14.32 -3.13
CA TYR A 72 9.94 -13.27 -2.20
C TYR A 72 9.96 -13.74 -0.73
N PHE A 73 8.89 -14.40 -0.28
CA PHE A 73 8.82 -14.95 1.08
C PHE A 73 9.79 -16.12 1.28
N GLY A 74 10.09 -16.88 0.22
CA GLY A 74 11.14 -17.89 0.23
C GLY A 74 12.52 -17.28 0.48
N GLU A 75 12.87 -16.20 -0.21
CA GLU A 75 14.14 -15.49 -0.01
C GLU A 75 14.20 -14.77 1.35
N LEU A 76 13.10 -14.17 1.82
CA LEU A 76 13.02 -13.64 3.19
C LEU A 76 13.30 -14.75 4.23
N THR A 77 12.74 -15.94 4.04
CA THR A 77 13.00 -17.07 4.94
C THR A 77 14.48 -17.47 4.92
N ARG A 78 15.12 -17.50 3.75
CA ARG A 78 16.56 -17.76 3.64
C ARG A 78 17.39 -16.66 4.30
N LEU A 79 16.99 -15.40 4.14
CA LEU A 79 17.63 -14.26 4.77
C LEU A 79 17.58 -14.40 6.31
N TYR A 80 16.43 -14.75 6.87
CA TYR A 80 16.28 -14.99 8.31
C TYR A 80 17.02 -16.21 8.82
N ASN A 81 17.15 -17.26 8.02
CA ASN A 81 17.98 -18.41 8.38
C ASN A 81 19.47 -18.05 8.39
N ARG A 82 19.90 -17.11 7.52
CA ARG A 82 21.28 -16.58 7.51
C ARG A 82 21.53 -15.59 8.64
N PHE A 83 20.54 -14.78 9.02
CA PHE A 83 20.64 -13.79 10.09
C PHE A 83 19.52 -13.97 11.14
N PRO A 84 19.62 -14.96 12.03
CA PRO A 84 18.54 -15.32 12.96
C PRO A 84 18.15 -14.21 13.95
N ALA A 85 19.09 -13.31 14.27
CA ALA A 85 18.85 -12.20 15.19
C ALA A 85 17.79 -11.19 14.71
N TYR A 86 17.46 -11.20 13.41
CA TYR A 86 16.47 -10.30 12.81
C TYR A 86 15.14 -10.99 12.49
N LYS A 87 14.99 -12.26 12.85
CA LYS A 87 13.72 -12.98 12.67
C LYS A 87 12.63 -12.36 13.55
N GLY A 88 11.43 -12.19 12.99
CA GLY A 88 10.29 -11.61 13.72
C GLY A 88 10.30 -10.07 13.81
N ALA A 89 11.12 -9.40 13.00
CA ALA A 89 11.13 -7.93 12.90
C ALA A 89 9.79 -7.33 12.43
N GLU A 90 8.88 -8.15 11.89
CA GLU A 90 7.55 -7.76 11.44
C GLU A 90 6.72 -7.11 12.56
N ASP A 91 6.80 -7.58 13.81
CA ASP A 91 5.99 -7.02 14.91
C ASP A 91 6.66 -5.83 15.62
N LYS A 92 7.84 -5.42 15.16
CA LYS A 92 8.63 -4.37 15.82
C LYS A 92 7.88 -3.03 15.88
N TYR A 93 7.19 -2.66 14.80
CA TYR A 93 6.40 -1.42 14.77
C TYR A 93 5.30 -1.41 15.83
N LEU A 94 4.57 -2.53 15.99
CA LEU A 94 3.50 -2.64 16.98
C LEU A 94 4.07 -2.60 18.40
N ALA A 95 5.19 -3.28 18.65
CA ALA A 95 5.88 -3.24 19.93
C ALA A 95 6.35 -1.81 20.31
N GLU A 96 6.91 -1.06 19.34
CA GLU A 96 7.30 0.34 19.53
C GLU A 96 6.07 1.23 19.80
N LEU A 97 4.95 0.97 19.12
CA LEU A 97 3.69 1.67 19.33
C LEU A 97 3.15 1.47 20.75
N ASP A 98 3.14 0.22 21.23
CA ASP A 98 2.71 -0.15 22.57
C ASP A 98 3.60 0.46 23.65
N GLN A 99 4.93 0.48 23.42
CA GLN A 99 5.88 1.12 24.32
C GLN A 99 5.62 2.63 24.43
N ARG A 100 5.34 3.31 23.32
CA ARG A 100 5.04 4.74 23.31
C ARG A 100 3.71 5.07 24.01
N LYS A 101 2.70 4.20 23.87
CA LYS A 101 1.42 4.33 24.58
C LYS A 101 1.60 4.17 26.08
N THR A 102 2.25 3.08 26.50
CA THR A 102 2.49 2.78 27.92
C THR A 102 3.42 3.81 28.59
N GLY A 103 4.38 4.35 27.85
CA GLY A 103 5.25 5.45 28.28
C GLY A 103 4.60 6.84 28.27
N GLY A 104 3.30 6.96 27.93
CA GLY A 104 2.56 8.23 27.91
C GLY A 104 2.96 9.19 26.78
N GLN A 105 3.74 8.73 25.80
CA GLN A 105 4.21 9.53 24.65
C GLN A 105 3.20 9.56 23.49
N LEU A 106 2.09 8.83 23.62
CA LEU A 106 1.07 8.68 22.58
C LEU A 106 -0.33 8.64 23.19
N LYS A 107 -1.24 9.48 22.71
CA LYS A 107 -2.63 9.48 23.16
C LYS A 107 -3.38 8.25 22.61
N SER A 108 -4.44 7.82 23.29
CA SER A 108 -5.23 6.65 22.87
C SER A 108 -5.74 6.76 21.43
N ALA A 109 -6.31 7.91 21.05
CA ALA A 109 -6.82 8.11 19.69
C ALA A 109 -5.73 8.02 18.60
N GLU A 110 -4.52 8.52 18.89
CA GLU A 110 -3.39 8.44 17.95
C GLU A 110 -2.86 7.01 17.86
N TYR A 111 -2.79 6.30 19.00
CA TYR A 111 -2.47 4.88 19.03
C TYR A 111 -3.46 4.07 18.19
N ASP A 112 -4.76 4.29 18.36
CA ASP A 112 -5.80 3.54 17.65
C ASP A 112 -5.70 3.79 16.13
N ALA A 113 -5.43 5.02 15.70
CA ALA A 113 -5.22 5.35 14.29
C ALA A 113 -3.96 4.68 13.70
N TYR A 114 -2.84 4.70 14.43
CA TYR A 114 -1.60 4.04 14.01
C TYR A 114 -1.73 2.52 13.99
N LYS A 115 -2.46 1.95 14.95
CA LYS A 115 -2.75 0.52 15.00
C LYS A 115 -3.65 0.11 13.85
N ALA A 116 -4.71 0.85 13.55
CA ALA A 116 -5.60 0.58 12.42
C ALA A 116 -4.82 0.57 11.08
N SER A 117 -3.89 1.52 10.91
CA SER A 117 -3.01 1.56 9.73
C SER A 117 -2.08 0.34 9.66
N TYR A 118 -1.56 -0.12 10.80
CA TYR A 118 -0.75 -1.34 10.89
C TYR A 118 -1.57 -2.59 10.55
N ASP A 119 -2.75 -2.73 11.13
CA ASP A 119 -3.66 -3.86 10.92
C ASP A 119 -4.03 -3.98 9.42
N GLN A 120 -4.31 -2.85 8.77
CA GLN A 120 -4.58 -2.81 7.32
C GLN A 120 -3.40 -3.35 6.49
N VAL A 121 -2.16 -3.00 6.83
CA VAL A 121 -0.95 -3.52 6.17
C VAL A 121 -0.76 -5.00 6.49
N ARG A 122 -1.01 -5.40 7.74
CA ARG A 122 -0.86 -6.78 8.21
C ARG A 122 -1.79 -7.75 7.51
N GLU A 123 -3.05 -7.37 7.32
CA GLU A 123 -4.02 -8.21 6.60
C GLU A 123 -3.57 -8.49 5.17
N ILE A 124 -3.09 -7.47 4.45
CA ILE A 124 -2.57 -7.65 3.09
C ILE A 124 -1.28 -8.47 3.11
N TRP A 125 -0.37 -8.21 4.06
CA TRP A 125 0.84 -9.03 4.25
C TRP A 125 0.52 -10.51 4.43
N ASP A 126 -0.50 -10.84 5.23
CA ASP A 126 -0.91 -12.22 5.45
C ASP A 126 -1.54 -12.84 4.20
N LEU A 127 -2.31 -12.08 3.40
CA LEU A 127 -2.79 -12.55 2.08
C LEU A 127 -1.63 -12.91 1.15
N LEU A 128 -0.63 -12.02 1.06
CA LEU A 128 0.56 -12.20 0.23
C LEU A 128 1.37 -13.42 0.69
N ARG A 129 1.65 -13.51 1.99
CA ARG A 129 2.47 -14.57 2.61
C ARG A 129 1.83 -15.95 2.52
N THR A 130 0.50 -16.01 2.62
CA THR A 130 -0.25 -17.27 2.55
C THR A 130 -0.62 -17.68 1.12
N GLY A 131 -0.23 -16.88 0.11
CA GLY A 131 -0.58 -17.14 -1.29
C GLY A 131 -2.08 -16.97 -1.59
N LYS A 132 -2.82 -16.27 -0.71
CA LYS A 132 -4.25 -15.98 -0.83
C LYS A 132 -4.53 -14.61 -1.47
N TYR A 133 -3.49 -13.87 -1.84
CA TYR A 133 -3.64 -12.64 -2.60
C TYR A 133 -4.28 -12.94 -3.97
N ALA A 134 -5.51 -12.48 -4.14
CA ALA A 134 -6.36 -12.73 -5.30
C ALA A 134 -7.28 -11.52 -5.48
N PRO A 135 -6.85 -10.47 -6.21
CA PRO A 135 -7.67 -9.28 -6.38
C PRO A 135 -8.95 -9.60 -7.16
N VAL A 136 -10.06 -8.98 -6.76
CA VAL A 136 -11.38 -9.12 -7.42
C VAL A 136 -11.36 -8.42 -8.78
N LEU A 137 -10.71 -7.25 -8.85
CA LEU A 137 -10.46 -6.54 -10.10
C LEU A 137 -8.99 -6.12 -10.13
N SER A 138 -8.34 -6.31 -11.27
CA SER A 138 -6.94 -5.95 -11.46
C SER A 138 -6.73 -5.40 -12.86
N ALA A 139 -5.96 -4.32 -13.00
CA ALA A 139 -5.51 -3.82 -14.29
C ALA A 139 -4.13 -3.17 -14.16
N GLY A 140 -3.32 -3.31 -15.20
CA GLY A 140 -2.01 -2.69 -15.31
C GLY A 140 -1.98 -1.64 -16.42
N ASP A 141 -1.32 -0.51 -16.17
CA ASP A 141 -1.03 0.53 -17.17
C ASP A 141 0.19 1.35 -16.72
N ALA A 142 1.00 1.83 -17.67
CA ALA A 142 2.17 2.67 -17.42
C ALA A 142 3.11 2.17 -16.29
N SER A 143 3.33 0.86 -16.16
CA SER A 143 4.11 0.20 -15.08
C SER A 143 3.49 0.26 -13.67
N LEU A 144 2.30 0.83 -13.56
CA LEU A 144 1.44 0.78 -12.38
C LEU A 144 0.46 -0.40 -12.50
N ARG A 145 0.01 -0.88 -11.35
CA ARG A 145 -1.05 -1.88 -11.30
C ARG A 145 -2.00 -1.60 -10.15
N LEU A 146 -3.28 -1.48 -10.47
CA LEU A 146 -4.33 -1.19 -9.50
C LEU A 146 -5.16 -2.45 -9.28
N ASP A 147 -5.15 -2.92 -8.04
CA ASP A 147 -5.79 -4.14 -7.59
C ASP A 147 -6.86 -3.79 -6.55
N PHE A 148 -8.13 -4.08 -6.84
CA PHE A 148 -9.21 -4.06 -5.86
C PHE A 148 -9.30 -5.43 -5.18
N LEU A 149 -9.19 -5.46 -3.86
CA LEU A 149 -9.08 -6.71 -3.11
C LEU A 149 -10.44 -7.30 -2.73
N GLU A 150 -11.41 -6.44 -2.46
CA GLU A 150 -12.72 -6.83 -1.95
C GLU A 150 -13.74 -5.72 -2.19
N PHE A 151 -15.01 -6.12 -2.20
CA PHE A 151 -16.16 -5.23 -2.26
C PHE A 151 -17.21 -5.74 -1.27
N GLU A 152 -17.40 -5.02 -0.17
CA GLU A 152 -18.26 -5.43 0.93
C GLU A 152 -19.42 -4.45 1.12
N PRO A 153 -20.64 -4.93 1.36
CA PRO A 153 -21.73 -4.09 1.82
C PRO A 153 -21.36 -3.37 3.12
N ALA A 154 -21.61 -2.07 3.18
CA ALA A 154 -21.30 -1.25 4.34
C ALA A 154 -22.32 -0.14 4.55
N THR A 155 -22.24 0.47 5.73
CA THR A 155 -22.90 1.75 5.99
C THR A 155 -21.86 2.86 5.83
N ILE A 156 -22.13 3.80 4.92
CA ILE A 156 -21.30 4.97 4.61
C ILE A 156 -22.14 6.19 4.98
N ASP A 157 -21.68 6.99 5.95
CA ASP A 157 -22.37 8.20 6.42
C ASP A 157 -23.86 7.99 6.75
N GLY A 158 -24.20 6.82 7.32
CA GLY A 158 -25.57 6.45 7.69
C GLY A 158 -26.42 5.85 6.56
N ALA A 159 -25.93 5.86 5.32
CA ALA A 159 -26.57 5.23 4.16
C ALA A 159 -25.92 3.88 3.82
N LYS A 160 -26.65 3.00 3.12
CA LYS A 160 -26.06 1.75 2.60
C LYS A 160 -25.18 2.06 1.39
N GLY A 161 -24.07 1.33 1.27
CA GLY A 161 -23.21 1.36 0.10
C GLY A 161 -22.25 0.20 0.08
N VAL A 162 -21.20 0.33 -0.72
CA VAL A 162 -20.14 -0.66 -0.89
C VAL A 162 -18.83 -0.02 -0.49
N LYS A 163 -18.04 -0.73 0.32
CA LYS A 163 -16.67 -0.33 0.66
C LYS A 163 -15.71 -1.43 0.23
N GLY A 164 -14.43 -1.10 0.14
CA GLY A 164 -13.40 -2.09 -0.02
C GLY A 164 -12.01 -1.53 0.14
N ARG A 165 -11.03 -2.36 -0.20
CA ARG A 165 -9.61 -2.01 -0.19
C ARG A 165 -9.00 -2.16 -1.57
N PHE A 166 -8.01 -1.34 -1.84
CA PHE A 166 -7.21 -1.44 -3.04
C PHE A 166 -5.71 -1.39 -2.73
N VAL A 167 -4.92 -1.93 -3.65
CA VAL A 167 -3.47 -1.79 -3.68
C VAL A 167 -3.06 -1.22 -5.03
N LEU A 168 -2.33 -0.12 -5.01
CA LEU A 168 -1.61 0.38 -6.17
C LEU A 168 -0.16 -0.07 -6.06
N TRP A 169 0.25 -0.95 -6.97
CA TRP A 169 1.63 -1.39 -7.12
C TRP A 169 2.37 -0.52 -8.13
N GLY A 170 3.67 -0.33 -7.90
CA GLY A 170 4.51 0.53 -8.72
C GLY A 170 4.50 2.00 -8.31
N ALA A 171 3.86 2.33 -7.18
CA ALA A 171 3.83 3.68 -6.62
C ALA A 171 5.26 4.16 -6.33
N GLN A 172 5.66 5.20 -7.06
CA GLN A 172 6.99 5.80 -7.01
C GLN A 172 7.23 6.52 -5.69
N ARG A 173 8.50 6.54 -5.30
CA ARG A 173 8.96 7.13 -4.04
C ARG A 173 9.85 8.33 -4.32
N LYS A 174 9.68 9.36 -3.51
CA LYS A 174 10.58 10.51 -3.48
C LYS A 174 11.26 10.58 -2.12
N ARG A 175 12.58 10.61 -2.12
CA ARG A 175 13.37 10.99 -0.94
C ARG A 175 13.38 12.50 -0.85
N ILE A 176 12.85 13.04 0.25
CA ILE A 176 12.88 14.46 0.56
C ILE A 176 13.87 14.65 1.71
N GLU A 177 14.85 15.51 1.50
CA GLU A 177 15.74 15.97 2.57
C GLU A 177 15.19 17.27 3.11
N GLU A 178 14.70 17.24 4.33
CA GLU A 178 14.21 18.41 5.04
C GLU A 178 15.30 18.89 6.00
N LYS A 179 15.77 20.12 5.79
CA LYS A 179 16.67 20.78 6.76
C LYS A 179 15.83 21.26 7.92
N SER A 180 15.83 20.54 9.03
CA SER A 180 15.35 21.05 10.30
C SER A 180 16.47 21.83 11.00
N GLY A 181 16.13 22.69 11.96
CA GLY A 181 17.11 23.43 12.77
C GLY A 181 18.08 22.53 13.57
N VAL A 182 17.89 21.21 13.57
CA VAL A 182 18.71 20.21 14.27
C VAL A 182 19.47 19.28 13.29
N GLY A 183 19.30 19.45 11.97
CA GLY A 183 20.02 18.68 10.95
C GLY A 183 19.18 18.34 9.71
N VAL A 184 19.74 17.51 8.83
CA VAL A 184 19.02 17.00 7.65
C VAL A 184 18.21 15.77 8.05
N GLN A 185 16.89 15.87 8.02
CA GLN A 185 16.00 14.72 8.14
C GLN A 185 15.60 14.22 6.76
N THR A 186 15.88 12.94 6.48
CA THR A 186 15.36 12.28 5.29
C THR A 186 13.94 11.80 5.58
N ARG A 187 12.97 12.21 4.75
CA ARG A 187 11.62 11.63 4.70
C ARG A 187 11.40 10.97 3.34
N ILE A 188 10.77 9.79 3.33
CA ILE A 188 10.26 9.19 2.10
C ILE A 188 8.82 9.66 1.94
N ASP A 189 8.52 10.24 0.79
CA ASP A 189 7.19 10.65 0.39
C ASP A 189 6.72 9.79 -0.78
N VAL A 190 5.48 9.32 -0.72
CA VAL A 190 4.82 8.58 -1.81
C VAL A 190 3.63 9.42 -2.22
N GLN A 191 3.82 10.13 -3.33
CA GLN A 191 2.78 10.96 -3.92
C GLN A 191 2.05 10.11 -4.96
N ALA A 192 0.96 9.50 -4.51
CA ALA A 192 -0.03 8.88 -5.39
C ALA A 192 -1.36 9.64 -5.25
N SER A 193 -1.98 9.96 -6.38
CA SER A 193 -3.32 10.53 -6.45
C SER A 193 -4.17 9.74 -7.45
N PHE A 194 -5.48 9.75 -7.24
CA PHE A 194 -6.43 8.99 -8.06
C PHE A 194 -7.46 9.95 -8.67
N PRO A 195 -7.09 10.72 -9.70
CA PRO A 195 -8.04 11.59 -10.37
C PRO A 195 -9.04 10.75 -11.19
N ASP A 196 -10.22 11.32 -11.40
CA ASP A 196 -11.20 10.84 -12.39
C ASP A 196 -11.63 9.37 -12.17
N VAL A 197 -11.85 8.97 -10.92
CA VAL A 197 -12.38 7.65 -10.59
C VAL A 197 -13.90 7.66 -10.72
N GLN A 198 -14.42 6.92 -11.70
CA GLN A 198 -15.82 6.95 -12.12
C GLN A 198 -16.40 5.57 -12.40
N MET A 199 -17.72 5.46 -12.20
CA MET A 199 -18.53 4.29 -12.50
C MET A 199 -19.58 4.67 -13.53
N LYS A 200 -19.54 4.01 -14.69
CA LYS A 200 -20.55 4.10 -15.73
C LYS A 200 -21.45 2.88 -15.67
N MET A 201 -22.74 3.10 -15.51
CA MET A 201 -23.72 2.04 -15.31
C MET A 201 -24.67 1.95 -16.50
N ALA A 202 -24.90 0.73 -16.98
CA ALA A 202 -25.79 0.45 -18.09
C ALA A 202 -26.82 -0.62 -17.71
N GLY A 203 -28.04 -0.47 -18.23
CA GLY A 203 -29.11 -1.44 -18.05
C GLY A 203 -28.97 -2.66 -18.98
N THR A 204 -29.90 -3.60 -18.89
CA THR A 204 -29.87 -4.88 -19.63
C THR A 204 -29.84 -4.72 -21.15
N ASN A 205 -30.34 -3.59 -21.69
CA ASN A 205 -30.33 -3.26 -23.12
C ASN A 205 -29.10 -2.42 -23.54
N GLY A 206 -28.13 -2.22 -22.65
CA GLY A 206 -26.96 -1.38 -22.88
C GLY A 206 -27.22 0.12 -22.84
N LYS A 207 -28.45 0.57 -22.50
CA LYS A 207 -28.72 2.00 -22.31
C LYS A 207 -28.01 2.49 -21.05
N PRO A 208 -27.37 3.68 -21.09
CA PRO A 208 -26.85 4.33 -19.90
C PRO A 208 -27.97 4.53 -18.87
N VAL A 209 -27.71 4.10 -17.64
CA VAL A 209 -28.63 4.26 -16.50
C VAL A 209 -28.14 5.39 -15.61
N ALA A 210 -26.84 5.44 -15.35
CA ALA A 210 -26.24 6.37 -14.41
C ALA A 210 -24.72 6.49 -14.60
N GLU A 211 -24.15 7.58 -14.10
CA GLU A 211 -22.71 7.77 -13.95
C GLU A 211 -22.44 8.44 -12.60
N ALA A 212 -21.41 7.98 -11.88
CA ALA A 212 -21.02 8.54 -10.60
C ALA A 212 -19.50 8.49 -10.40
N GLY A 213 -18.94 9.57 -9.86
CA GLY A 213 -17.58 9.56 -9.32
C GLY A 213 -17.54 8.96 -7.91
N PHE A 214 -16.39 8.38 -7.52
CA PHE A 214 -16.11 8.06 -6.12
C PHE A 214 -14.64 8.34 -5.79
N ASN A 215 -14.38 8.67 -4.52
CA ASN A 215 -13.03 9.05 -4.11
C ASN A 215 -12.15 7.84 -3.82
N MET A 216 -10.88 7.94 -4.23
CA MET A 216 -9.82 7.01 -3.83
C MET A 216 -8.59 7.79 -3.33
N PRO A 217 -8.10 7.53 -2.12
CA PRO A 217 -8.77 6.79 -1.06
C PRO A 217 -10.00 7.57 -0.53
N SER A 218 -11.07 6.86 -0.13
CA SER A 218 -12.24 7.45 0.53
C SER A 218 -12.13 7.46 2.06
N GLY A 219 -11.08 6.86 2.61
CA GLY A 219 -10.85 6.70 4.04
C GLY A 219 -9.36 6.53 4.36
N PRO A 220 -9.00 5.81 5.44
CA PRO A 220 -7.62 5.56 5.80
C PRO A 220 -6.83 4.91 4.65
N TYR A 221 -5.58 5.37 4.49
CA TYR A 221 -4.64 4.87 3.50
C TYR A 221 -3.24 4.80 4.09
N VAL A 222 -2.44 3.89 3.54
CA VAL A 222 -1.05 3.65 3.92
C VAL A 222 -0.18 3.78 2.66
N PRO A 223 0.42 4.96 2.43
CA PRO A 223 1.17 5.23 1.22
C PRO A 223 2.55 4.56 1.22
N TYR A 224 3.06 4.16 2.39
CA TYR A 224 4.34 3.49 2.54
C TYR A 224 4.25 2.34 3.55
N PRO A 225 3.75 1.15 3.13
CA PRO A 225 3.53 0.00 4.00
C PRO A 225 4.78 -0.49 4.74
N GLU A 226 5.98 -0.33 4.17
CA GLU A 226 7.22 -0.77 4.82
C GLU A 226 7.59 0.00 6.08
N GLN A 227 6.98 1.17 6.33
CA GLN A 227 7.12 1.84 7.62
C GLN A 227 6.39 1.11 8.74
N LYS A 228 5.39 0.29 8.39
CA LYS A 228 4.57 -0.47 9.34
C LYS A 228 5.05 -1.91 9.45
N LEU A 229 5.43 -2.52 8.33
CA LEU A 229 6.02 -3.86 8.25
C LEU A 229 7.28 -3.81 7.40
N GLU A 230 8.45 -3.85 8.04
CA GLU A 230 9.73 -3.57 7.38
C GLU A 230 10.01 -4.48 6.16
N ASP A 231 9.45 -5.69 6.12
CA ASP A 231 9.65 -6.64 5.02
C ASP A 231 8.54 -6.63 3.98
N PHE A 232 7.55 -5.74 4.11
CA PHE A 232 6.48 -5.60 3.14
C PHE A 232 7.04 -5.38 1.73
N PRO A 233 6.49 -6.02 0.67
CA PRO A 233 7.05 -5.89 -0.66
C PRO A 233 7.03 -4.43 -1.15
N PRO A 234 8.09 -3.94 -1.82
CA PRO A 234 8.22 -2.53 -2.10
C PRO A 234 7.31 -1.99 -3.22
N MET A 235 7.11 -0.66 -3.19
CA MET A 235 6.27 0.14 -4.10
C MET A 235 4.77 -0.18 -4.06
N ALA A 236 4.27 -0.60 -2.90
CA ALA A 236 2.83 -0.69 -2.64
C ALA A 236 2.31 0.63 -2.06
N TYR A 237 1.10 1.00 -2.46
CA TYR A 237 0.25 1.97 -1.81
C TYR A 237 -1.07 1.28 -1.49
N ILE A 238 -1.53 1.36 -0.25
CA ILE A 238 -2.75 0.69 0.20
C ILE A 238 -3.78 1.76 0.54
N GLY A 239 -5.01 1.60 0.05
CA GLY A 239 -6.09 2.52 0.39
C GLY A 239 -7.42 1.81 0.53
N SER A 240 -8.42 2.56 0.99
CA SER A 240 -9.82 2.15 1.00
C SER A 240 -10.61 2.98 0.00
N PHE A 241 -11.69 2.42 -0.50
CA PHE A 241 -12.66 3.10 -1.36
C PHE A 241 -14.06 2.80 -0.88
N ALA A 242 -15.01 3.68 -1.22
CA ALA A 242 -16.41 3.51 -0.87
C ALA A 242 -17.28 4.27 -1.87
N PHE A 243 -18.42 3.67 -2.23
CA PHE A 243 -19.41 4.27 -3.12
C PHE A 243 -20.84 3.88 -2.69
N PRO A 244 -21.85 4.73 -2.96
CA PRO A 244 -23.25 4.43 -2.63
C PRO A 244 -23.77 3.24 -3.45
N LEU A 245 -24.86 2.60 -3.01
CA LEU A 245 -25.51 1.59 -3.84
C LEU A 245 -25.89 2.14 -5.22
N VAL A 246 -25.86 1.28 -6.23
CA VAL A 246 -26.18 1.64 -7.62
C VAL A 246 -27.68 1.48 -7.91
N PRO A 247 -28.22 2.11 -8.97
CA PRO A 247 -29.63 1.95 -9.36
C PRO A 247 -30.03 0.50 -9.55
N PHE A 248 -31.30 0.18 -9.25
CA PHE A 248 -31.83 -1.18 -9.39
C PHE A 248 -31.75 -1.69 -10.83
N GLU A 249 -31.93 -0.79 -11.80
CA GLU A 249 -31.94 -1.07 -13.23
C GLU A 249 -30.54 -1.30 -13.82
N ALA A 250 -29.47 -1.00 -13.07
CA ALA A 250 -28.10 -1.19 -13.53
C ALA A 250 -27.78 -2.69 -13.62
N ASP A 251 -27.38 -3.14 -14.80
CA ASP A 251 -26.99 -4.53 -15.08
C ASP A 251 -25.47 -4.67 -15.22
N LYS A 252 -24.84 -3.70 -15.89
CA LYS A 252 -23.40 -3.63 -16.09
C LYS A 252 -22.83 -2.37 -15.46
N VAL A 253 -21.64 -2.50 -14.91
CA VAL A 253 -20.84 -1.36 -14.45
C VAL A 253 -19.47 -1.41 -15.10
N THR A 254 -19.04 -0.25 -15.61
CA THR A 254 -17.67 0.00 -16.05
C THR A 254 -17.03 0.95 -15.06
N ILE A 255 -15.98 0.50 -14.38
CA ILE A 255 -15.18 1.31 -13.49
C ILE A 255 -13.99 1.82 -14.28
N GLU A 256 -13.79 3.13 -14.30
CA GLU A 256 -12.61 3.78 -14.86
C GLU A 256 -11.88 4.50 -13.72
N ALA A 257 -10.58 4.29 -13.59
CA ALA A 257 -9.77 4.94 -12.56
C ALA A 257 -8.49 5.50 -13.16
N GLY A 258 -8.18 6.76 -12.87
CA GLY A 258 -6.85 7.31 -13.04
C GLY A 258 -5.99 7.06 -11.80
N ALA A 259 -4.70 6.81 -11.99
CA ALA A 259 -3.72 6.95 -10.91
C ALA A 259 -2.49 7.69 -11.43
N ILE A 260 -2.01 8.64 -10.63
CA ILE A 260 -0.78 9.39 -10.91
C ILE A 260 0.19 9.10 -9.77
N SER A 261 1.42 8.74 -10.11
CA SER A 261 2.50 8.58 -9.15
C SER A 261 3.72 9.40 -9.56
N ARG A 262 4.18 10.29 -8.67
CA ARG A 262 5.31 11.18 -8.95
C ARG A 262 6.64 10.53 -8.56
N SER A 263 7.56 10.48 -9.50
CA SER A 263 8.93 9.98 -9.29
C SER A 263 9.82 10.98 -8.55
N ALA A 264 10.94 10.49 -8.01
CA ALA A 264 11.97 11.33 -7.40
C ALA A 264 12.56 12.37 -8.37
N SER A 265 12.58 12.06 -9.68
CA SER A 265 13.06 12.95 -10.74
C SER A 265 12.10 14.11 -11.08
N GLY A 266 10.88 14.08 -10.52
CA GLY A 266 9.82 15.06 -10.81
C GLY A 266 8.90 14.68 -11.97
N ASN A 267 9.21 13.60 -12.70
CA ASN A 267 8.31 13.04 -13.72
C ASN A 267 7.14 12.29 -13.09
N ASP A 268 5.96 12.45 -13.69
CA ASP A 268 4.73 11.77 -13.29
C ASP A 268 4.50 10.53 -14.15
N VAL A 269 4.20 9.40 -13.50
CA VAL A 269 3.74 8.17 -14.13
C VAL A 269 2.23 8.12 -13.95
N SER A 270 1.49 8.16 -15.06
CA SER A 270 0.03 8.17 -15.04
C SER A 270 -0.51 6.91 -15.70
N GLY A 271 -1.30 6.14 -14.96
CA GLY A 271 -2.02 4.97 -15.45
C GLY A 271 -3.52 5.24 -15.54
N ARG A 272 -4.18 4.65 -16.54
CA ARG A 272 -5.64 4.60 -16.65
C ARG A 272 -6.09 3.15 -16.69
N PHE A 273 -7.02 2.84 -15.80
CA PHE A 273 -7.50 1.48 -15.61
C PHE A 273 -8.98 1.42 -15.93
N THR A 274 -9.41 0.30 -16.52
CA THR A 274 -10.81 0.09 -16.88
C THR A 274 -11.22 -1.35 -16.60
N TRP A 275 -12.34 -1.52 -15.91
CA TRP A 275 -12.94 -2.82 -15.63
C TRP A 275 -14.41 -2.79 -16.02
N SER A 276 -14.91 -3.86 -16.62
CA SER A 276 -16.33 -4.03 -16.90
C SER A 276 -16.81 -5.32 -16.26
N MET A 277 -17.90 -5.24 -15.50
CA MET A 277 -18.51 -6.41 -14.86
C MET A 277 -20.03 -6.30 -14.77
N THR A 278 -20.68 -7.43 -14.54
CA THR A 278 -22.08 -7.46 -14.13
C THR A 278 -22.19 -6.94 -12.71
N VAL A 279 -23.19 -6.09 -12.45
CA VAL A 279 -23.46 -5.52 -11.14
C VAL A 279 -23.98 -6.60 -10.19
N PRO A 280 -23.28 -6.89 -9.07
CA PRO A 280 -23.78 -7.80 -8.04
C PRO A 280 -25.09 -7.30 -7.44
N ALA A 281 -26.01 -8.20 -7.12
CA ALA A 281 -27.34 -7.84 -6.63
C ALA A 281 -27.29 -7.07 -5.30
N GLU A 282 -26.33 -7.38 -4.45
CA GLU A 282 -26.06 -6.73 -3.17
C GLU A 282 -25.56 -5.28 -3.28
N TRP A 283 -25.09 -4.85 -4.46
CA TRP A 283 -24.71 -3.45 -4.72
C TRP A 283 -25.88 -2.60 -5.18
N LYS A 284 -27.01 -3.22 -5.52
CA LYS A 284 -28.18 -2.51 -6.07
C LYS A 284 -29.07 -1.99 -4.96
N LEU A 285 -29.68 -0.84 -5.23
CA LEU A 285 -30.84 -0.37 -4.48
C LEU A 285 -32.01 -1.35 -4.62
N LYS A 286 -32.95 -1.28 -3.68
CA LYS A 286 -34.22 -2.00 -3.82
C LYS A 286 -35.06 -1.33 -4.90
N GLU A 287 -35.92 -2.11 -5.55
CA GLU A 287 -36.90 -1.60 -6.50
C GLU A 287 -37.72 -0.45 -5.89
N GLY A 288 -37.85 0.65 -6.63
CA GLY A 288 -38.58 1.85 -6.20
C GLY A 288 -37.80 2.82 -5.30
N GLN A 289 -36.55 2.52 -4.93
CA GLN A 289 -35.69 3.50 -4.24
C GLN A 289 -35.07 4.47 -5.25
N VAL A 290 -35.14 5.77 -4.95
CA VAL A 290 -34.50 6.81 -5.76
C VAL A 290 -32.99 6.76 -5.54
N TRP A 291 -32.24 6.80 -6.64
CA TRP A 291 -30.79 6.87 -6.58
C TRP A 291 -30.32 8.32 -6.43
N GLU A 292 -29.66 8.62 -5.31
CA GLU A 292 -29.13 9.95 -4.98
C GLU A 292 -27.64 10.09 -5.34
N GLY A 293 -27.01 9.05 -5.91
CA GLY A 293 -25.56 8.97 -6.12
C GLY A 293 -25.01 9.72 -7.34
N ALA A 294 -25.83 10.50 -8.04
CA ALA A 294 -25.38 11.28 -9.19
C ALA A 294 -24.55 12.49 -8.73
N SER A 295 -23.23 12.46 -8.97
CA SER A 295 -22.44 13.68 -9.05
C SER A 295 -22.83 14.40 -10.35
N HIS A 296 -23.74 15.37 -10.28
CA HIS A 296 -24.02 16.28 -11.40
C HIS A 296 -22.80 17.18 -11.65
N GLU A 297 -21.82 16.72 -12.41
CA GLU A 297 -20.97 17.63 -13.19
C GLU A 297 -21.65 17.86 -14.53
N GLU A 298 -22.49 18.89 -14.58
CA GLU A 298 -22.91 19.50 -15.83
C GLU A 298 -21.64 20.00 -16.52
N ARG A 299 -21.14 19.22 -17.49
CA ARG A 299 -20.09 19.68 -18.38
C ARG A 299 -20.72 20.78 -19.23
N GLU A 300 -20.54 22.05 -18.82
CA GLU A 300 -20.84 23.21 -19.64
C GLU A 300 -20.20 23.00 -21.02
N GLU A 301 -21.04 22.64 -21.97
CA GLU A 301 -20.69 22.55 -23.37
C GLU A 301 -20.28 23.97 -23.78
N LEU A 302 -18.99 24.15 -24.09
CA LEU A 302 -18.40 25.39 -24.56
C LEU A 302 -19.25 25.93 -25.71
N ALA A 303 -20.10 26.91 -25.42
CA ALA A 303 -20.75 27.71 -26.43
C ALA A 303 -19.67 28.42 -27.25
N GLU A 304 -19.48 28.00 -28.50
CA GLU A 304 -18.72 28.75 -29.48
C GLU A 304 -19.24 30.20 -29.52
N PRO A 305 -18.39 31.22 -29.32
CA PRO A 305 -18.83 32.59 -29.52
C PRO A 305 -19.07 32.80 -31.02
N ALA A 306 -20.36 32.96 -31.34
CA ALA A 306 -20.88 33.28 -32.65
C ALA A 306 -20.09 34.40 -33.35
N ALA A 307 -19.82 34.16 -34.63
CA ALA A 307 -19.21 35.07 -35.58
C ALA A 307 -19.73 36.52 -35.45
N ARG A 308 -18.83 37.46 -35.18
CA ARG A 308 -19.08 38.88 -35.47
C ARG A 308 -18.66 39.19 -36.90
N ARG A 309 -19.68 39.26 -37.77
CA ARG A 309 -19.63 40.01 -39.02
C ARG A 309 -19.39 41.49 -38.71
N ARG A 310 -18.33 42.08 -39.25
CA ARG A 310 -18.32 43.40 -39.89
C ARG A 310 -17.25 43.42 -40.97
#